data_AF-A0A4R5VII5-F1
#
_entry.id   AF-A0A4R5VII5-F1
#
_cell.length_a   1.000
_cell.length_b   1.000
_cell.length_c   1.000
_cell.angle_alpha   90.00
_cell.angle_beta   90.00
_cell.angle_gamma   90.00
#
_symmetry.space_group_name_H-M   'P 1'
#
loop_
_entity.id
_entity.type
_entity.pdbx_description
1 polymer ?
#
loop_
_entity_poly.entity_id
_entity_poly.type
_entity_poly.pdbx_seq_one_letter_code
_entity_poly.pdbx_strand_id
1 'polypeptide(L)'
;MEQKGEAVSVEELEKEVEIMLEENQSNEERKVEYAFVLNDFFKQDFLDPEEVLDKNKGKAARETRVYVCLKLEYENNTFLIPLRRDLAGMPGHPLFQKACYPVPSENKPDAGLDFRKIIVVNEPSLYRIDEAKISAKQRNTMQDNFEVIKNLAIDYIDGFKKAARKNRQKREPLYKYSALNNFLEELGIK
;
A
#
# COMPACT_ATOMS: atom_id res chain seq x y z
N MET A 1 56.51 -5.35 28.04
CA MET A 1 55.35 -5.83 27.25
C MET A 1 54.77 -4.60 26.59
N GLU A 2 55.30 -4.20 25.43
CA GLU A 2 54.78 -3.06 24.67
C GLU A 2 53.90 -3.61 23.55
N GLN A 3 52.62 -3.29 23.59
CA GLN A 3 51.70 -3.52 22.48
C GLN A 3 52.00 -2.48 21.40
N LYS A 4 52.45 -2.95 20.24
CA LYS A 4 52.51 -2.13 19.03
C LYS A 4 51.07 -1.92 18.54
N GLY A 5 50.61 -0.68 18.56
CA GLY A 5 49.38 -0.31 17.86
C GLY A 5 49.63 -0.31 16.36
N GLU A 6 48.85 -1.09 15.61
CA GLU A 6 48.79 -0.98 14.16
C GLU A 6 48.17 0.37 13.79
N ALA A 7 48.93 1.19 13.06
CA ALA A 7 48.43 2.41 12.48
C ALA A 7 47.62 2.04 11.23
N VAL A 8 46.30 2.21 11.30
CA VAL A 8 45.39 2.06 10.16
C VAL A 8 45.78 3.11 9.12
N SER A 9 45.89 2.69 7.85
CA SER A 9 46.31 3.57 6.77
C SER A 9 45.19 4.55 6.40
N VAL A 10 45.57 5.74 5.89
CA VAL A 10 44.61 6.77 5.48
C VAL A 10 43.67 6.25 4.37
N GLU A 11 44.17 5.40 3.46
CA GLU A 11 43.36 4.78 2.41
C GLU A 11 42.31 3.78 2.93
N GLU A 12 42.56 3.12 4.06
CA GLU A 12 41.57 2.24 4.69
C GLU A 12 40.45 3.06 5.35
N LEU A 13 40.80 4.18 6.00
CA LEU A 13 39.81 5.10 6.57
C LEU A 13 38.96 5.77 5.49
N GLU A 14 39.55 6.14 4.35
CA GLU A 14 38.81 6.73 3.22
C GLU A 14 37.80 5.73 2.63
N LYS A 15 38.18 4.46 2.49
CA LYS A 15 37.26 3.40 2.03
C LYS A 15 36.15 3.11 3.03
N GLU A 16 36.44 3.08 4.33
CA GLU A 16 35.41 2.92 5.36
C GLU A 16 34.41 4.08 5.34
N VAL A 17 34.89 5.32 5.19
CA VAL A 17 34.01 6.49 5.08
C VAL A 17 33.16 6.44 3.81
N GLU A 18 33.72 6.01 2.68
CA GLU A 18 32.97 5.85 1.42
C GLU A 18 31.88 4.77 1.54
N ILE A 19 32.19 3.62 2.14
CA ILE A 19 31.21 2.56 2.43
C ILE A 19 30.11 3.08 3.37
N MET A 20 30.47 3.78 4.45
CA MET A 20 29.50 4.35 5.38
C MET A 20 28.62 5.42 4.75
N LEU A 21 29.14 6.19 3.78
CA LEU A 21 28.38 7.19 3.03
C LEU A 21 27.45 6.53 2.00
N GLU A 22 27.88 5.48 1.30
CA GLU A 22 27.05 4.68 0.40
C GLU A 22 25.95 3.93 1.17
N GLU A 23 26.27 3.36 2.33
CA GLU A 23 25.31 2.73 3.24
C GLU A 23 24.30 3.77 3.76
N ASN A 24 24.75 4.96 4.16
CA ASN A 24 23.86 6.04 4.60
C ASN A 24 22.99 6.64 3.48
N GLN A 25 23.48 6.70 2.24
CA GLN A 25 22.68 7.08 1.08
C GLN A 25 21.67 5.98 0.69
N SER A 26 22.03 4.70 0.86
CA SER A 26 21.09 3.59 0.71
C SER A 26 20.05 3.50 1.83
N ASN A 27 20.37 4.10 2.99
CA ASN A 27 19.52 4.28 4.16
C ASN A 27 18.77 5.63 4.17
N GLU A 28 18.77 6.40 3.08
CA GLU A 28 17.66 7.33 2.84
C GLU A 28 16.38 6.49 2.97
N GLU A 29 15.65 6.71 4.07
CA GLU A 29 14.62 5.82 4.58
C GLU A 29 13.75 5.29 3.45
N ARG A 30 13.61 3.96 3.34
CA ARG A 30 12.59 3.35 2.49
C ARG A 30 11.22 3.85 2.94
N LYS A 31 10.75 4.95 2.35
CA LYS A 31 9.45 5.58 2.62
C LYS A 31 8.28 4.61 2.40
N VAL A 32 8.48 3.62 1.54
CA VAL A 32 7.48 2.62 1.19
C VAL A 32 7.58 1.39 2.09
N GLU A 33 6.53 1.14 2.86
CA GLU A 33 6.29 -0.12 3.54
C GLU A 33 5.28 -0.99 2.77
N TYR A 34 5.58 -2.27 2.64
CA TYR A 34 4.66 -3.25 2.08
C TYR A 34 4.05 -4.09 3.18
N ALA A 35 2.72 -4.18 3.18
CA ALA A 35 1.97 -5.03 4.08
C ALA A 35 1.36 -6.19 3.33
N PHE A 36 1.27 -7.32 4.02
CA PHE A 36 0.53 -8.49 3.59
C PHE A 36 -0.59 -8.76 4.55
N VAL A 37 -1.82 -8.69 4.04
CA VAL A 37 -3.03 -8.94 4.83
C VAL A 37 -3.10 -10.41 5.17
N LEU A 38 -3.29 -10.73 6.45
CA LEU A 38 -3.36 -12.10 6.95
C LEU A 38 -4.80 -12.63 6.85
N ASN A 39 -4.94 -13.95 6.76
CA ASN A 39 -6.23 -14.60 6.55
C ASN A 39 -7.27 -14.26 7.63
N ASP A 40 -6.82 -14.00 8.86
CA ASP A 40 -7.69 -13.67 9.98
C ASP A 40 -8.46 -12.37 9.77
N PHE A 41 -7.90 -11.40 9.03
CA PHE A 41 -8.61 -10.19 8.61
C PHE A 41 -9.87 -10.52 7.80
N PHE A 42 -9.81 -11.55 6.96
CA PHE A 42 -10.93 -11.89 6.07
C PHE A 42 -12.02 -12.73 6.74
N LYS A 43 -11.86 -13.08 8.03
CA LYS A 43 -12.85 -13.84 8.80
C LYS A 43 -13.91 -12.95 9.46
N GLN A 44 -13.71 -11.64 9.45
CA GLN A 44 -14.66 -10.68 10.04
C GLN A 44 -15.92 -10.52 9.18
N ASP A 45 -16.98 -10.01 9.81
CA ASP A 45 -18.23 -9.71 9.13
C ASP A 45 -18.14 -8.37 8.39
N PHE A 46 -18.31 -8.41 7.07
CA PHE A 46 -18.30 -7.24 6.19
C PHE A 46 -19.73 -6.90 5.74
N LEU A 47 -20.07 -5.61 5.68
CA LEU A 47 -21.35 -5.13 5.16
C LEU A 47 -21.48 -5.34 3.65
N ASP A 48 -20.41 -5.10 2.90
CA ASP A 48 -20.27 -5.33 1.46
C ASP A 48 -19.09 -6.28 1.20
N PRO A 49 -19.23 -7.58 1.51
CA PRO A 49 -18.14 -8.54 1.40
C PRO A 49 -17.59 -8.65 -0.02
N GLU A 50 -18.38 -8.39 -1.05
CA GLU A 50 -17.94 -8.42 -2.46
C GLU A 50 -16.93 -7.34 -2.82
N GLU A 51 -16.83 -6.27 -2.02
CA GLU A 51 -15.90 -5.18 -2.29
C GLU A 51 -14.53 -5.39 -1.63
N VAL A 52 -14.44 -6.32 -0.66
CA VAL A 52 -13.21 -6.72 0.05
C VAL A 52 -12.75 -8.13 -0.35
N LEU A 53 -13.68 -9.06 -0.60
CA LEU A 53 -13.41 -10.46 -0.91
C LEU A 53 -13.56 -10.73 -2.42
N ASP A 54 -12.64 -11.50 -3.02
CA ASP A 54 -12.75 -11.89 -4.43
C ASP A 54 -13.85 -12.94 -4.65
N LYS A 55 -15.04 -12.48 -5.03
CA LYS A 55 -16.21 -13.32 -5.32
C LYS A 55 -15.98 -14.43 -6.35
N ASN A 56 -14.98 -14.31 -7.23
CA ASN A 56 -14.70 -15.27 -8.30
C ASN A 56 -13.87 -16.47 -7.82
N LYS A 57 -13.48 -16.52 -6.55
CA LYS A 57 -12.75 -17.63 -5.94
C LYS A 57 -13.63 -18.35 -4.91
N GLY A 58 -13.37 -19.62 -4.60
CA GLY A 58 -14.02 -20.28 -3.46
C GLY A 58 -13.58 -19.65 -2.13
N LYS A 59 -14.38 -19.77 -1.06
CA LYS A 59 -14.09 -19.17 0.27
C LYS A 59 -12.63 -19.41 0.73
N ALA A 60 -12.18 -20.66 0.73
CA ALA A 60 -10.80 -21.03 1.08
C ALA A 60 -9.73 -20.40 0.17
N ALA A 61 -10.01 -20.25 -1.13
CA ALA A 61 -9.10 -19.62 -2.09
C ALA A 61 -9.09 -18.09 -2.02
N ARG A 62 -10.13 -17.47 -1.44
CA ARG A 62 -10.16 -16.04 -1.11
C ARG A 62 -9.34 -15.76 0.13
N GLU A 63 -9.59 -16.55 1.17
CA GLU A 63 -8.99 -16.38 2.49
C GLU A 63 -7.49 -16.61 2.48
N THR A 64 -6.96 -17.43 1.56
CA THR A 64 -5.52 -17.73 1.44
C THR A 64 -4.74 -16.74 0.57
N ARG A 65 -5.38 -15.69 0.05
CA ARG A 65 -4.69 -14.72 -0.81
C ARG A 65 -3.90 -13.72 -0.01
N VAL A 66 -2.60 -13.77 -0.26
CA VAL A 66 -1.63 -12.81 0.21
C VAL A 66 -1.65 -11.60 -0.74
N TYR A 67 -2.32 -10.52 -0.32
CA TYR A 67 -2.30 -9.24 -1.04
C TYR A 67 -1.02 -8.50 -0.69
N VAL A 68 -0.23 -8.11 -1.71
CA VAL A 68 0.78 -7.08 -1.52
C VAL A 68 0.06 -5.74 -1.47
N CYS A 69 0.16 -5.07 -0.34
CA CYS A 69 -0.41 -3.74 -0.14
C CYS A 69 0.70 -2.72 0.12
N LEU A 70 0.54 -1.52 -0.39
CA LEU A 70 1.27 -0.36 0.10
C LEU A 70 0.62 0.08 1.41
N LYS A 71 1.40 0.19 2.49
CA LYS A 71 0.93 0.67 3.79
C LYS A 71 0.99 2.20 3.85
N LEU A 72 -0.06 2.79 4.42
CA LEU A 72 -0.20 4.22 4.63
C LEU A 72 -0.81 4.48 6.00
N GLU A 73 -0.18 5.32 6.82
CA GLU A 73 -0.75 5.85 8.06
C GLU A 73 -1.39 7.21 7.80
N TYR A 74 -2.65 7.38 8.21
CA TYR A 74 -3.36 8.66 8.11
C TYR A 74 -4.49 8.72 9.15
N GLU A 75 -4.62 9.85 9.86
CA GLU A 75 -5.67 10.08 10.88
C GLU A 75 -5.87 8.90 11.87
N ASN A 76 -4.76 8.39 12.43
CA ASN A 76 -4.75 7.26 13.38
C ASN A 76 -5.32 5.94 12.83
N ASN A 77 -5.39 5.82 11.49
CA ASN A 77 -5.78 4.60 10.82
C ASN A 77 -4.63 4.09 9.94
N THR A 78 -4.52 2.77 9.90
CA THR A 78 -3.63 2.07 8.98
C THR A 78 -4.43 1.67 7.74
N PHE A 79 -4.11 2.31 6.62
CA PHE A 79 -4.68 2.03 5.31
C PHE A 79 -3.76 1.13 4.50
N LEU A 80 -4.32 0.06 3.94
CA LEU A 80 -3.60 -0.85 3.06
C LEU A 80 -4.16 -0.73 1.64
N ILE A 81 -3.30 -0.30 0.71
CA ILE A 81 -3.64 -0.06 -0.69
C ILE A 81 -3.19 -1.26 -1.53
N PRO A 82 -4.10 -2.07 -2.10
CA PRO A 82 -3.70 -3.28 -2.81
C PRO A 82 -3.04 -2.97 -4.15
N LEU A 83 -1.90 -3.61 -4.40
CA LEU A 83 -1.27 -3.65 -5.72
C LEU A 83 -1.95 -4.74 -6.56
N ARG A 84 -2.67 -4.31 -7.60
CA ARG A 84 -3.33 -5.22 -8.53
C ARG A 84 -2.40 -5.56 -9.69
N ARG A 85 -2.51 -6.81 -10.15
CA ARG A 85 -1.84 -7.27 -11.38
C ARG A 85 -2.33 -6.51 -12.62
N ASP A 86 -3.57 -6.05 -12.59
CA ASP A 86 -4.27 -5.48 -13.73
C ASP A 86 -5.35 -4.50 -13.25
N LEU A 87 -5.25 -3.26 -13.72
CA LEU A 87 -6.21 -2.17 -13.58
C LEU A 87 -7.13 -2.03 -14.80
N ALA A 88 -6.99 -2.80 -15.88
CA ALA A 88 -7.84 -2.74 -17.07
C ALA A 88 -9.32 -3.02 -16.78
N GLY A 89 -9.64 -3.66 -15.66
CA GLY A 89 -11.01 -3.76 -15.13
C GLY A 89 -11.57 -2.45 -14.55
N MET A 90 -10.81 -1.35 -14.56
CA MET A 90 -11.30 -0.03 -14.21
C MET A 90 -12.11 0.56 -15.35
N PRO A 91 -13.25 1.21 -15.07
CA PRO A 91 -13.98 1.91 -16.11
C PRO A 91 -13.09 3.01 -16.69
N GLY A 92 -12.91 3.05 -18.01
CA GLY A 92 -12.06 4.03 -18.71
C GLY A 92 -12.53 5.49 -18.62
N HIS A 93 -13.51 5.78 -17.76
CA HIS A 93 -14.04 7.11 -17.54
C HIS A 93 -13.05 7.93 -16.67
N PRO A 94 -12.75 9.21 -17.02
CA PRO A 94 -11.74 10.02 -16.33
C PRO A 94 -11.91 10.13 -14.81
N LEU A 95 -13.16 10.07 -14.32
CA LEU A 95 -13.48 10.02 -12.89
C LEU A 95 -12.68 8.96 -12.14
N PHE A 96 -12.48 7.79 -12.75
CA PHE A 96 -11.80 6.65 -12.12
C PHE A 96 -10.28 6.73 -12.20
N GLN A 97 -9.72 7.60 -13.04
CA GLN A 97 -8.27 7.87 -13.03
C GLN A 97 -7.82 8.45 -11.69
N LYS A 98 -8.72 9.11 -10.95
CA LYS A 98 -8.48 9.61 -9.59
C LYS A 98 -8.51 8.51 -8.52
N ALA A 99 -8.88 7.29 -8.87
CA ALA A 99 -9.06 6.18 -7.95
C ALA A 99 -8.01 5.08 -8.13
N CYS A 100 -6.92 5.37 -8.83
CA CYS A 100 -5.81 4.45 -8.99
C CYS A 100 -4.49 5.18 -9.24
N TYR A 101 -3.41 4.42 -9.15
CA TYR A 101 -2.09 4.86 -9.58
C TYR A 101 -1.42 3.73 -10.38
N PRO A 102 -1.07 3.95 -11.67
CA PRO A 102 -0.39 2.95 -12.48
C PRO A 102 0.99 2.60 -11.92
N VAL A 103 1.28 1.30 -11.78
CA VAL A 103 2.59 0.77 -11.37
C VAL A 103 2.96 -0.40 -12.28
N PRO A 104 3.22 -0.13 -13.57
CA PRO A 104 3.42 -1.15 -14.59
C PRO A 104 4.79 -1.84 -14.44
N SER A 105 4.84 -3.09 -14.87
CA SER A 105 6.09 -3.84 -15.09
C SER A 105 6.07 -4.48 -16.46
N GLU A 106 7.23 -4.96 -16.93
CA GLU A 106 7.34 -5.67 -18.21
C GLU A 106 6.33 -6.83 -18.33
N ASN A 107 6.20 -7.64 -17.28
CA ASN A 107 5.28 -8.79 -17.25
C ASN A 107 3.85 -8.44 -16.77
N LYS A 108 3.61 -7.19 -16.35
CA LYS A 108 2.32 -6.69 -15.86
C LYS A 108 2.14 -5.24 -16.30
N PRO A 109 1.88 -4.99 -17.60
CA PRO A 109 1.82 -3.63 -18.14
C PRO A 109 0.68 -2.80 -17.58
N ASP A 110 -0.39 -3.44 -17.10
CA ASP A 110 -1.58 -2.77 -16.56
C ASP A 110 -1.65 -2.81 -15.03
N ALA A 111 -0.57 -3.19 -14.34
CA ALA A 111 -0.55 -3.24 -12.88
C ALA A 111 -0.66 -1.85 -12.24
N GLY A 112 -1.20 -1.79 -11.02
CA GLY A 112 -1.22 -0.56 -10.25
C GLY A 112 -2.01 -0.65 -8.95
N LEU A 113 -1.99 0.44 -8.20
CA LEU A 113 -2.68 0.59 -6.92
C LEU A 113 -4.14 0.98 -7.17
N ASP A 114 -5.10 0.24 -6.60
CA ASP A 114 -6.54 0.49 -6.75
C ASP A 114 -7.09 1.14 -5.46
N PHE A 115 -7.28 2.45 -5.45
CA PHE A 115 -7.71 3.20 -4.27
C PHE A 115 -9.14 2.85 -3.85
N ARG A 116 -9.96 2.33 -4.76
CA ARG A 116 -11.31 1.86 -4.40
C ARG A 116 -11.27 0.66 -3.49
N LYS A 117 -10.17 -0.10 -3.51
CA LYS A 117 -9.96 -1.32 -2.76
C LYS A 117 -9.09 -1.13 -1.52
N ILE A 118 -8.89 0.12 -1.10
CA ILE A 118 -8.27 0.44 0.19
C ILE A 118 -9.10 -0.18 1.32
N ILE A 119 -8.41 -0.87 2.22
CA ILE A 119 -8.96 -1.42 3.47
C ILE A 119 -8.32 -0.72 4.67
N VAL A 120 -9.03 -0.73 5.79
CA VAL A 120 -8.52 -0.24 7.09
C VAL A 120 -8.17 -1.44 7.96
N VAL A 121 -6.94 -1.48 8.49
CA VAL A 121 -6.44 -2.60 9.31
C VAL A 121 -5.66 -2.06 10.51
N ASN A 122 -6.39 -1.57 11.52
CA ASN A 122 -5.78 -0.93 12.70
C ASN A 122 -5.18 -1.93 13.70
N GLU A 123 -5.55 -3.21 13.61
CA GLU A 123 -5.00 -4.27 14.45
C GLU A 123 -3.73 -4.83 13.80
N PRO A 124 -2.52 -4.58 14.36
CA PRO A 124 -1.26 -5.00 13.74
C PRO A 124 -1.13 -6.51 13.58
N SER A 125 -1.83 -7.32 14.39
CA SER A 125 -1.82 -8.78 14.25
C SER A 125 -2.55 -9.30 13.00
N LEU A 126 -3.27 -8.44 12.26
CA LEU A 126 -4.01 -8.80 11.05
C LEU A 126 -3.22 -8.56 9.75
N TYR A 127 -2.00 -8.01 9.84
CA TYR A 127 -1.10 -7.86 8.70
C TYR A 127 0.35 -8.15 9.10
N ARG A 128 1.22 -8.36 8.12
CA ARG A 128 2.67 -8.42 8.35
C ARG A 128 3.39 -7.47 7.40
N ILE A 129 4.42 -6.80 7.89
CA ILE A 129 5.36 -6.05 7.07
C ILE A 129 6.44 -7.01 6.58
N ASP A 130 6.65 -7.07 5.28
CA ASP A 130 7.63 -7.97 4.67
C ASP A 130 8.01 -7.44 3.27
N GLU A 131 9.08 -8.00 2.69
CA GLU A 131 9.52 -7.63 1.35
C GLU A 131 8.51 -8.08 0.28
N ALA A 132 8.08 -7.12 -0.54
CA ALA A 132 7.21 -7.42 -1.67
C ALA A 132 7.98 -8.14 -2.80
N LYS A 133 7.50 -9.34 -3.18
CA LYS A 133 7.97 -10.08 -4.37
C LYS A 133 7.42 -9.48 -5.66
N ILE A 134 7.83 -8.25 -5.95
CA ILE A 134 7.45 -7.46 -7.12
C ILE A 134 8.68 -7.04 -7.92
N SER A 135 8.49 -6.62 -9.17
CA SER A 135 9.63 -6.24 -10.02
C SER A 135 10.32 -4.98 -9.49
N ALA A 136 11.63 -4.83 -9.79
CA ALA A 136 12.39 -3.64 -9.43
C ALA A 136 11.75 -2.36 -9.97
N LYS A 137 11.26 -2.38 -11.22
CA LYS A 137 10.51 -1.26 -11.81
C LYS A 137 9.32 -0.83 -10.94
N GLN A 138 8.54 -1.78 -10.44
CA GLN A 138 7.39 -1.46 -9.58
C GLN A 138 7.82 -0.90 -8.23
N ARG A 139 8.87 -1.46 -7.61
CA ARG A 139 9.43 -0.93 -6.35
C ARG A 139 9.89 0.51 -6.53
N ASN A 140 10.71 0.77 -7.55
CA ASN A 140 11.24 2.09 -7.83
C ASN A 140 10.11 3.07 -8.13
N THR A 141 9.14 2.70 -8.99
CA THR A 141 7.98 3.56 -9.26
C THR A 141 7.23 3.95 -7.98
N MET A 142 7.01 3.02 -7.04
CA MET A 142 6.33 3.36 -5.79
C MET A 142 7.20 4.18 -4.84
N GLN A 143 8.50 3.89 -4.75
CA GLN A 143 9.44 4.62 -3.91
C GLN A 143 9.61 6.07 -4.39
N ASP A 144 9.88 6.24 -5.68
CA ASP A 144 10.13 7.55 -6.32
C ASP A 144 8.90 8.46 -6.30
N ASN A 145 7.70 7.87 -6.24
CA ASN A 145 6.43 8.60 -6.30
C ASN A 145 5.60 8.49 -5.01
N PHE A 146 6.21 8.05 -3.90
CA PHE A 146 5.46 7.74 -2.67
C PHE A 146 4.58 8.91 -2.19
N GLU A 147 5.11 10.13 -2.14
CA GLU A 147 4.34 11.30 -1.69
C GLU A 147 3.17 11.63 -2.63
N VAL A 148 3.34 11.44 -3.94
CA VAL A 148 2.25 11.63 -4.91
C VAL A 148 1.16 10.57 -4.70
N ILE A 149 1.56 9.30 -4.58
CA ILE A 149 0.64 8.19 -4.33
C ILE A 149 -0.12 8.41 -3.02
N LYS A 150 0.59 8.78 -1.96
CA LYS A 150 0.04 9.09 -0.64
C LYS A 150 -1.01 10.19 -0.72
N ASN A 151 -0.69 11.32 -1.35
CA ASN A 151 -1.63 12.44 -1.47
C ASN A 151 -2.88 12.06 -2.27
N LEU A 152 -2.72 11.31 -3.37
CA LEU A 152 -3.87 10.84 -4.16
C LEU A 152 -4.75 9.85 -3.38
N ALA A 153 -4.14 8.96 -2.59
CA ALA A 153 -4.87 8.05 -1.74
C ALA A 153 -5.64 8.79 -0.63
N ILE A 154 -5.01 9.79 0.00
CA ILE A 154 -5.65 10.67 0.99
C ILE A 154 -6.81 11.45 0.36
N ASP A 155 -6.62 12.03 -0.82
CA ASP A 155 -7.70 12.74 -1.54
C ASP A 155 -8.89 11.82 -1.83
N TYR A 156 -8.63 10.56 -2.19
CA TYR A 156 -9.67 9.56 -2.38
C TYR A 156 -10.40 9.26 -1.06
N ILE A 157 -9.67 9.02 0.03
CA ILE A 157 -10.23 8.74 1.37
C ILE A 157 -11.07 9.92 1.87
N ASP A 158 -10.55 11.15 1.79
CA ASP A 158 -11.26 12.35 2.21
C ASP A 158 -12.51 12.62 1.37
N GLY A 159 -12.41 12.39 0.06
CA GLY A 159 -13.55 12.46 -0.85
C GLY A 159 -14.63 11.45 -0.48
N PHE A 160 -14.24 10.20 -0.21
CA PHE A 160 -15.14 9.16 0.29
C PHE A 160 -15.81 9.60 1.60
N LYS A 161 -15.04 10.06 2.59
CA LYS A 161 -15.57 10.53 3.88
C LYS A 161 -16.58 11.67 3.71
N LYS A 162 -16.30 12.63 2.81
CA LYS A 162 -17.23 13.73 2.48
C LYS A 162 -18.54 13.23 1.88
N ALA A 163 -18.48 12.23 0.99
CA ALA A 163 -19.67 11.61 0.40
C ALA A 163 -20.45 10.79 1.44
N ALA A 164 -19.75 10.03 2.29
CA ALA A 164 -20.32 9.16 3.31
C ALA A 164 -21.04 9.92 4.43
N ARG A 165 -20.45 11.02 4.93
CA ARG A 165 -21.13 11.94 5.88
C ARG A 165 -22.43 12.54 5.35
N LYS A 166 -22.62 12.54 4.03
CA LYS A 166 -23.84 13.01 3.35
C LYS A 166 -24.72 11.86 2.86
N ASN A 167 -24.41 10.60 3.21
CA ASN A 167 -25.09 9.40 2.75
C ASN A 167 -25.16 9.25 1.21
N ARG A 168 -24.12 9.70 0.50
CA ARG A 168 -24.03 9.67 -0.97
C ARG A 168 -23.01 8.68 -1.51
N GLN A 169 -22.15 8.11 -0.68
CA GLN A 169 -21.09 7.16 -1.06
C GLN A 169 -21.63 5.98 -1.89
N LYS A 170 -22.84 5.48 -1.58
CA LYS A 170 -23.49 4.39 -2.33
C LYS A 170 -24.14 4.83 -3.66
N ARG A 171 -24.27 6.14 -3.90
CA ARG A 171 -24.88 6.74 -5.10
C ARG A 171 -23.83 7.33 -6.04
N GLU A 172 -22.72 7.82 -5.49
CA GLU A 172 -21.63 8.41 -6.25
C GLU A 172 -20.80 7.31 -6.96
N PRO A 173 -20.68 7.34 -8.30
CA PRO A 173 -20.03 6.26 -9.06
C PRO A 173 -18.59 5.95 -8.62
N LEU A 174 -17.87 6.96 -8.12
CA LEU A 174 -16.50 6.83 -7.65
C LEU A 174 -16.39 5.95 -6.39
N TYR A 175 -17.39 6.01 -5.52
CA TYR A 175 -17.35 5.45 -4.16
C TYR A 175 -18.29 4.26 -3.95
N LYS A 176 -19.27 4.08 -4.84
CA LYS A 176 -20.32 3.06 -4.71
C LYS A 176 -19.78 1.64 -4.48
N TYR A 177 -18.66 1.32 -5.11
CA TYR A 177 -17.99 0.01 -5.05
C TYR A 177 -16.67 0.06 -4.27
N SER A 178 -16.53 1.04 -3.38
CA SER A 178 -15.35 1.15 -2.53
C SER A 178 -15.42 0.17 -1.38
N ALA A 179 -14.30 -0.49 -1.07
CA ALA A 179 -14.12 -1.29 0.12
C ALA A 179 -14.30 -0.47 1.41
N LEU A 180 -14.03 0.85 1.37
CA LEU A 180 -14.24 1.79 2.49
C LEU A 180 -15.69 1.83 3.01
N ASN A 181 -16.68 1.36 2.24
CA ASN A 181 -18.05 1.20 2.75
C ASN A 181 -18.15 0.21 3.93
N ASN A 182 -17.17 -0.66 4.10
CA ASN A 182 -17.08 -1.60 5.21
C ASN A 182 -16.41 -1.04 6.48
N PHE A 183 -15.86 0.17 6.42
CA PHE A 183 -15.02 0.73 7.48
C PHE A 183 -15.52 2.12 7.93
N LEU A 184 -16.84 2.32 7.95
CA LEU A 184 -17.42 3.63 8.29
C LEU A 184 -17.11 4.03 9.74
N GLU A 185 -17.12 3.07 10.66
CA GLU A 185 -16.83 3.31 12.08
C GLU A 185 -15.37 3.75 12.28
N GLU A 186 -14.41 3.05 11.67
CA GLU A 186 -12.98 3.38 11.70
C GLU A 186 -12.70 4.76 11.09
N LEU A 187 -13.49 5.15 10.08
CA LEU A 187 -13.43 6.46 9.44
C LEU A 187 -14.18 7.57 10.22
N GLY A 188 -14.77 7.24 11.38
CA GLY A 188 -15.51 8.17 12.23
C GLY A 188 -16.83 8.65 11.62
N ILE A 189 -17.51 7.81 10.85
CA ILE A 189 -18.78 8.10 10.18
C ILE A 189 -19.85 7.21 10.80
N LYS A 190 -20.88 7.86 11.37
CA LYS A 190 -22.04 7.23 12.01
C LYS A 190 -23.26 7.29 11.10
#